data_AF-Q4CPT9-F1
#
_entry.id   AF-Q4CPT9-F1
#
_cell.length_a   1.000
_cell.length_b   1.000
_cell.length_c   1.000
_cell.angle_alpha   90.00
_cell.angle_beta   90.00
_cell.angle_gamma   90.00
#
_symmetry.space_group_name_H-M   'P 1'
#
loop_
_entity.id
_entity.type
_entity.pdbx_description
1 polymer ?
#
loop_
_entity_poly.entity_id
_entity_poly.type
_entity_poly.pdbx_seq_one_letter_code
_entity_poly.pdbx_strand_id
1 'polypeptide(L)'
;DVRAMCIWMKRNWPLQEQAEYWKEVRGRMNNVGPILRFIFGKQAYDDRIKACQQAVDGSTASELERNLGIGCCYSSNDSDLSRKLVKAVRVRRGNNFESPLTVLISPHLERETLSRLENEMKQSDFIFFVLRFWDYVPPYLIEKHAASAFLNEDFLRAIRLKIKELRPPGRREPHRCALKEHSDKSFTRKEVLPPPERLSDPVAMDHWVLYEPKVQNFPLVDGFFFVDSNPKTLVGLRMAAAGGHHTTTSTVRQFTECLAAYFDGWEELSRDMSWEMIYVQHADSTPMTGWQGCDVVDSNNVSRAENREIAAFWEEEVRQYIAAISSDDARRNEAL
;
A
#
# COMPACT_ATOMS: atom_id res chain seq x y z
N ASP A 1 -22.81 15.41 -5.83
CA ASP A 1 -23.34 16.30 -6.88
C ASP A 1 -23.75 15.61 -8.16
N VAL A 2 -22.85 14.93 -8.90
CA VAL A 2 -23.19 14.33 -10.22
C VAL A 2 -24.42 13.41 -10.16
N ARG A 3 -24.54 12.58 -9.11
CA ARG A 3 -25.73 11.73 -8.91
C ARG A 3 -27.03 12.54 -8.81
N ALA A 4 -27.03 13.65 -8.08
CA ALA A 4 -28.18 14.53 -7.95
C ALA A 4 -28.54 15.19 -9.30
N MET A 5 -27.53 15.59 -10.08
CA MET A 5 -27.74 16.09 -11.44
C MET A 5 -28.39 15.04 -12.34
N CYS A 6 -27.94 13.78 -12.27
CA CYS A 6 -28.54 12.68 -13.04
C CYS A 6 -30.01 12.49 -12.70
N ILE A 7 -30.35 12.44 -11.39
CA ILE A 7 -31.73 12.33 -10.91
C ILE A 7 -32.56 13.50 -11.41
N TRP A 8 -32.04 14.73 -11.35
CA TRP A 8 -32.75 15.92 -11.82
C TRP A 8 -32.97 15.94 -13.34
N MET A 9 -31.96 15.56 -14.12
CA MET A 9 -32.02 15.51 -15.59
C MET A 9 -33.02 14.47 -16.08
N LYS A 10 -33.17 13.36 -15.35
CA LYS A 10 -34.03 12.23 -15.69
C LYS A 10 -35.24 12.09 -14.77
N ARG A 11 -35.66 13.17 -14.09
CA ARG A 11 -36.71 13.13 -13.06
C ARG A 11 -38.06 12.62 -13.55
N ASN A 12 -38.34 12.78 -14.83
CA ASN A 12 -39.59 12.32 -15.46
C ASN A 12 -39.51 10.87 -15.98
N TRP A 13 -38.34 10.24 -15.90
CA TRP A 13 -38.16 8.86 -16.35
C TRP A 13 -38.55 7.87 -15.23
N PRO A 14 -38.91 6.62 -15.57
CA PRO A 14 -39.05 5.55 -14.60
C PRO A 14 -37.79 5.38 -13.74
N LEU A 15 -37.97 4.98 -12.47
CA LEU A 15 -36.85 4.81 -11.53
C LEU A 15 -35.77 3.82 -12.04
N GLN A 16 -36.17 2.80 -12.81
CA GLN A 16 -35.24 1.84 -13.41
C GLN A 16 -34.33 2.51 -14.46
N GLU A 17 -34.89 3.31 -15.37
CA GLU A 17 -34.11 4.06 -16.36
C GLU A 17 -33.21 5.12 -15.71
N GLN A 18 -33.66 5.75 -14.62
CA GLN A 18 -32.82 6.65 -13.83
C GLN A 18 -31.60 5.91 -13.24
N ALA A 19 -31.80 4.69 -12.73
CA ALA A 19 -30.72 3.86 -12.19
C ALA A 19 -29.75 3.40 -13.28
N GLU A 20 -30.25 3.02 -14.46
CA GLU A 20 -29.42 2.65 -15.63
C GLU A 20 -28.60 3.84 -16.13
N TYR A 21 -29.21 5.02 -16.28
CA TYR A 21 -28.50 6.24 -16.66
C TYR A 21 -27.41 6.61 -15.63
N TRP A 22 -27.70 6.47 -14.34
CA TRP A 22 -26.70 6.69 -13.30
C TRP A 22 -25.54 5.69 -13.39
N LYS A 23 -25.82 4.41 -13.66
CA LYS A 23 -24.78 3.39 -13.87
C LYS A 23 -23.88 3.75 -15.06
N GLU A 24 -24.48 4.24 -16.15
CA GLU A 24 -23.74 4.71 -17.32
C GLU A 24 -22.85 5.92 -17.00
N VAL A 25 -23.41 6.98 -16.39
CA VAL A 25 -22.64 8.18 -16.01
C VAL A 25 -21.52 7.84 -15.03
N ARG A 26 -21.76 6.94 -14.06
CA ARG A 26 -20.73 6.45 -13.14
C ARG A 26 -19.62 5.72 -13.88
N GLY A 27 -19.96 4.88 -14.86
CA GLY A 27 -18.99 4.21 -15.72
C GLY A 27 -18.13 5.22 -16.49
N ARG A 28 -18.74 6.26 -17.07
CA ARG A 28 -18.02 7.34 -17.75
C ARG A 28 -17.11 8.12 -16.80
N MET A 29 -17.55 8.41 -15.58
CA MET A 29 -16.70 9.05 -14.55
C MET A 29 -15.46 8.21 -14.20
N ASN A 30 -15.60 6.88 -14.14
CA ASN A 30 -14.46 6.00 -13.88
C ASN A 30 -13.44 6.00 -15.03
N ASN A 31 -13.87 6.36 -16.25
CA ASN A 31 -13.05 6.31 -17.45
C ASN A 31 -12.41 7.67 -17.79
N VAL A 32 -13.17 8.77 -17.78
CA VAL A 32 -12.69 10.11 -18.17
C VAL A 32 -12.70 11.13 -17.03
N GLY A 33 -13.04 10.69 -15.81
CA GLY A 33 -13.10 11.53 -14.62
C GLY A 33 -14.43 12.28 -14.48
N PRO A 34 -14.63 13.01 -13.38
CA PRO A 34 -15.88 13.70 -13.06
C PRO A 34 -16.07 15.01 -13.84
N ILE A 35 -15.74 15.05 -15.13
CA ILE A 35 -15.91 16.25 -15.97
C ILE A 35 -17.31 16.25 -16.60
N LEU A 36 -18.16 17.17 -16.15
CA LEU A 36 -19.56 17.27 -16.62
C LEU A 36 -19.69 17.31 -18.15
N ARG A 37 -18.77 18.01 -18.82
CA ARG A 37 -18.71 18.14 -20.30
C ARG A 37 -18.64 16.78 -21.01
N PHE A 38 -17.93 15.81 -20.44
CA PHE A 38 -17.67 14.53 -21.08
C PHE A 38 -18.54 13.40 -20.55
N ILE A 39 -19.10 13.50 -19.33
CA ILE A 39 -19.85 12.38 -18.74
C ILE A 39 -21.33 12.33 -19.11
N PHE A 40 -21.96 13.46 -19.47
CA PHE A 40 -23.40 13.46 -19.78
C PHE A 40 -23.73 13.11 -21.22
N GLY A 41 -22.86 13.47 -22.18
CA GLY A 41 -23.04 13.17 -23.60
C GLY A 41 -22.21 11.96 -24.05
N LYS A 42 -22.84 11.00 -24.74
CA LYS A 42 -22.16 9.79 -25.25
C LYS A 42 -21.03 10.13 -26.22
N GLN A 43 -21.28 10.97 -27.23
CA GLN A 43 -20.27 11.34 -28.21
C GLN A 43 -19.08 12.06 -27.55
N ALA A 44 -19.36 13.02 -26.66
CA ALA A 44 -18.32 13.75 -25.94
C ALA A 44 -17.48 12.83 -25.03
N TYR A 45 -18.11 11.81 -24.44
CA TYR A 45 -17.41 10.76 -23.71
C TYR A 45 -16.49 9.95 -24.63
N ASP A 46 -17.03 9.44 -25.75
CA ASP A 46 -16.32 8.59 -26.72
C ASP A 46 -15.11 9.34 -27.33
N ASP A 47 -15.28 10.60 -27.69
CA ASP A 47 -14.20 11.45 -28.20
C ASP A 47 -13.12 11.68 -27.13
N ARG A 48 -13.53 11.90 -25.87
CA ARG A 48 -12.60 12.15 -24.77
C ARG A 48 -11.79 10.91 -24.43
N ILE A 49 -12.42 9.74 -24.32
CA ILE A 49 -11.69 8.51 -23.98
C ILE A 49 -10.68 8.16 -25.06
N LYS A 50 -11.06 8.29 -26.34
CA LYS A 50 -10.15 8.09 -27.47
C LYS A 50 -8.97 9.05 -27.44
N ALA A 51 -9.21 10.33 -27.16
CA ALA A 51 -8.14 11.32 -27.06
C ALA A 51 -7.18 11.06 -25.88
N CYS A 52 -7.68 10.54 -24.76
CA CYS A 52 -6.86 10.16 -23.62
C CYS A 52 -6.03 8.90 -23.91
N GLN A 53 -6.61 7.86 -24.52
CA GLN A 53 -5.88 6.65 -24.91
C GLN A 53 -4.76 6.97 -25.90
N GLN A 54 -5.05 7.76 -26.94
CA GLN A 54 -4.03 8.22 -27.89
C GLN A 54 -2.90 9.01 -27.22
N ALA A 55 -3.21 9.78 -26.17
CA ALA A 55 -2.21 10.52 -25.42
C ALA A 55 -1.30 9.59 -24.59
N VAL A 56 -1.85 8.55 -23.97
CA VAL A 56 -1.06 7.55 -23.21
C VAL A 56 -0.24 6.69 -24.17
N ASP A 57 -0.85 6.13 -25.20
CA ASP A 57 -0.20 5.23 -26.16
C ASP A 57 0.85 5.94 -27.03
N GLY A 58 0.62 7.22 -27.33
CA GLY A 58 1.51 8.05 -28.14
C GLY A 58 2.68 8.67 -27.37
N SER A 59 2.78 8.43 -26.06
CA SER A 59 3.84 8.99 -25.22
C SER A 59 4.77 7.91 -24.68
N THR A 60 6.05 8.25 -24.55
CA THR A 60 7.02 7.46 -23.79
C THR A 60 6.82 7.63 -22.29
N ALA A 61 7.28 6.68 -21.46
CA ALA A 61 7.25 6.83 -20.01
C ALA A 61 7.97 8.07 -19.51
N SER A 62 9.09 8.45 -20.15
CA SER A 62 9.82 9.67 -19.83
C SER A 62 9.00 10.94 -20.12
N GLU A 63 8.24 10.97 -21.21
CA GLU A 63 7.33 12.07 -21.52
C GLU A 63 6.15 12.12 -20.55
N LEU A 64 5.57 10.97 -20.19
CA LEU A 64 4.49 10.90 -19.21
C LEU A 64 4.95 11.41 -17.85
N GLU A 65 6.08 10.92 -17.34
CA GLU A 65 6.63 11.36 -16.05
C GLU A 65 6.87 12.89 -16.05
N ARG A 66 7.58 13.39 -17.07
CA ARG A 66 7.94 14.81 -17.15
C ARG A 66 6.75 15.73 -17.36
N ASN A 67 5.81 15.37 -18.22
CA ASN A 67 4.74 16.27 -18.65
C ASN A 67 3.53 16.24 -17.73
N LEU A 68 3.28 15.13 -17.04
CA LEU A 68 2.12 15.00 -16.16
C LEU A 68 2.36 15.60 -14.77
N GLY A 69 3.62 15.67 -14.31
CA GLY A 69 3.94 16.24 -13.00
C GLY A 69 3.20 15.56 -11.85
N ILE A 70 2.95 14.25 -11.96
CA ILE A 70 2.19 13.49 -10.96
C ILE A 70 2.91 13.55 -9.62
N GLY A 71 2.16 13.87 -8.58
CA GLY A 71 2.67 14.11 -7.24
C GLY A 71 3.26 15.52 -7.04
N CYS A 72 3.54 16.31 -8.07
CA CYS A 72 4.10 17.65 -7.85
C CYS A 72 3.05 18.60 -7.26
N CYS A 73 3.49 19.48 -6.34
CA CYS A 73 2.65 20.55 -5.80
C CYS A 73 2.57 21.75 -6.78
N TYR A 74 3.60 21.92 -7.62
CA TYR A 74 3.63 22.96 -8.63
C TYR A 74 4.04 22.31 -9.94
N SER A 75 3.07 22.05 -10.83
CA SER A 75 3.37 21.76 -12.23
C SER A 75 2.84 22.92 -13.06
N SER A 76 3.74 23.73 -13.61
CA SER A 76 3.41 24.71 -14.65
C SER A 76 3.19 24.06 -16.03
N ASN A 77 3.22 22.73 -16.10
CA ASN A 77 3.12 21.96 -17.33
C ASN A 77 1.72 22.06 -17.91
N ASP A 78 1.51 23.07 -18.75
CA ASP A 78 0.33 23.25 -19.59
C ASP A 78 0.46 22.44 -20.90
N SER A 79 0.94 21.20 -20.77
CA SER A 79 1.10 20.27 -21.88
C SER A 79 -0.26 19.75 -22.34
N ASP A 80 -0.34 19.30 -23.60
CA ASP A 80 -1.54 18.62 -24.09
C ASP A 80 -1.87 17.35 -23.27
N LEU A 81 -0.84 16.64 -22.81
CA LEU A 81 -0.98 15.48 -21.93
C LEU A 81 -1.61 15.85 -20.59
N SER A 82 -1.14 16.92 -19.94
CA SER A 82 -1.64 17.30 -18.62
C SER A 82 -3.13 17.69 -18.67
N ARG A 83 -3.54 18.46 -19.70
CA ARG A 83 -4.96 18.82 -19.92
C ARG A 83 -5.86 17.61 -20.18
N LYS A 84 -5.28 16.50 -20.65
CA LYS A 84 -6.01 15.27 -20.96
C LYS A 84 -6.08 14.29 -19.79
N LEU A 85 -4.98 14.13 -19.05
CA LEU A 85 -4.77 12.96 -18.20
C LEU A 85 -4.78 13.25 -16.69
N VAL A 86 -4.55 14.50 -16.27
CA VAL A 86 -4.44 14.84 -14.83
C VAL A 86 -5.49 15.83 -14.35
N LYS A 87 -5.62 15.92 -13.03
CA LYS A 87 -6.37 16.93 -12.29
C LYS A 87 -5.54 17.39 -11.10
N ALA A 88 -5.78 18.61 -10.66
CA ALA A 88 -5.29 19.08 -9.37
C ALA A 88 -6.29 18.68 -8.28
N VAL A 89 -5.82 18.03 -7.23
CA VAL A 89 -6.56 17.80 -5.98
C VAL A 89 -5.96 18.65 -4.87
N ARG A 90 -6.76 18.96 -3.85
CA ARG A 90 -6.27 19.61 -2.63
C ARG A 90 -5.97 18.53 -1.60
N VAL A 91 -4.77 18.57 -1.05
CA VAL A 91 -4.33 17.69 0.03
C VAL A 91 -4.11 18.55 1.26
N ARG A 92 -4.61 18.11 2.41
CA ARG A 92 -4.29 18.75 3.69
C ARG A 92 -3.17 17.95 4.32
N ARG A 93 -1.98 18.55 4.44
CA ARG A 93 -0.84 17.92 5.12
C ARG A 93 -0.75 18.40 6.57
N GLY A 94 -0.07 17.62 7.42
CA GLY A 94 -0.09 17.64 8.91
C GLY A 94 0.06 18.98 9.66
N ASN A 95 0.29 20.10 8.97
CA ASN A 95 0.26 21.46 9.53
C ASN A 95 -0.97 22.28 9.10
N ASN A 96 -2.07 21.63 8.68
CA ASN A 96 -3.26 22.27 8.11
C ASN A 96 -3.02 23.10 6.83
N PHE A 97 -1.85 22.99 6.21
CA PHE A 97 -1.62 23.60 4.90
C PHE A 97 -2.33 22.77 3.83
N GLU A 98 -3.20 23.42 3.06
CA GLU A 98 -3.72 22.87 1.82
C GLU A 98 -2.67 23.07 0.73
N SER A 99 -2.14 21.98 0.20
CA SER A 99 -1.28 22.00 -0.98
C SER A 99 -2.01 21.38 -2.17
N PRO A 100 -1.93 21.97 -3.37
CA PRO A 100 -2.34 21.27 -4.57
C PRO A 100 -1.45 20.04 -4.80
N LEU A 101 -2.02 18.98 -5.38
CA LEU A 101 -1.30 17.80 -5.84
C LEU A 101 -1.86 17.39 -7.20
N THR A 102 -0.99 17.17 -8.16
CA THR A 102 -1.40 16.66 -9.47
C THR A 102 -1.55 15.13 -9.41
N VAL A 103 -2.73 14.64 -9.78
CA VAL A 103 -3.07 13.20 -9.82
C VAL A 103 -3.78 12.84 -11.12
N LEU A 104 -3.86 11.56 -11.44
CA LEU A 104 -4.57 11.09 -12.63
C LEU A 104 -6.08 11.34 -12.52
N ILE A 105 -6.69 11.67 -13.65
CA ILE A 105 -8.04 12.23 -13.67
C ILE A 105 -9.12 11.20 -13.30
N SER A 106 -8.88 9.94 -13.66
CA SER A 106 -9.82 8.82 -13.50
C SER A 106 -9.10 7.51 -13.13
N PRO A 107 -9.76 6.56 -12.44
CA PRO A 107 -9.19 5.25 -12.13
C PRO A 107 -8.77 4.42 -13.35
N HIS A 108 -9.44 4.59 -14.49
CA HIS A 108 -9.06 3.89 -15.72
C HIS A 108 -7.75 4.44 -16.29
N LEU A 109 -7.64 5.77 -16.43
CA LEU A 109 -6.43 6.40 -16.93
C LEU A 109 -5.27 6.27 -15.94
N GLU A 110 -5.59 6.17 -14.66
CA GLU A 110 -4.63 5.78 -13.62
C GLU A 110 -4.01 4.42 -13.92
N ARG A 111 -4.83 3.38 -14.13
CA ARG A 111 -4.34 2.05 -14.48
C ARG A 111 -3.55 2.03 -15.78
N GLU A 112 -4.05 2.66 -16.83
CA GLU A 112 -3.37 2.69 -18.13
C GLU A 112 -2.00 3.40 -18.03
N THR A 113 -1.98 4.61 -17.45
CA THR A 113 -0.76 5.43 -17.35
C THR A 113 0.26 4.79 -16.40
N LEU A 114 -0.16 4.34 -15.22
CA LEU A 114 0.76 3.74 -14.25
C LEU A 114 1.28 2.39 -14.72
N SER A 115 0.47 1.58 -15.42
CA SER A 115 0.95 0.34 -16.04
C SER A 115 1.98 0.61 -17.13
N ARG A 116 1.80 1.67 -17.93
CA ARG A 116 2.78 2.08 -18.94
C ARG A 116 4.10 2.48 -18.29
N LEU A 117 4.06 3.34 -17.27
CA LEU A 117 5.23 3.77 -16.50
C LEU A 117 5.93 2.56 -15.86
N GLU A 118 5.17 1.66 -15.24
CA GLU A 118 5.69 0.46 -14.60
C GLU A 118 6.45 -0.46 -15.58
N ASN A 119 5.90 -0.66 -16.79
CA ASN A 119 6.49 -1.56 -17.77
C ASN A 119 7.76 -1.01 -18.44
N GLU A 120 7.90 0.32 -18.52
CA GLU A 120 9.02 0.95 -19.22
C GLU A 120 10.12 1.47 -18.28
N MET A 121 9.79 1.81 -17.03
CA MET A 121 10.76 2.27 -16.05
C MET A 121 11.49 1.09 -15.40
N LYS A 122 12.70 1.35 -14.88
CA LYS A 122 13.31 0.42 -13.94
C LYS A 122 12.45 0.36 -12.68
N GLN A 123 12.40 -0.80 -12.04
CA GLN A 123 11.61 -0.99 -10.82
C GLN A 123 11.97 0.06 -9.74
N SER A 124 13.26 0.37 -9.55
CA SER A 124 13.73 1.40 -8.62
C SER A 124 13.14 2.78 -8.94
N ASP A 125 13.14 3.16 -10.21
CA ASP A 125 12.71 4.47 -10.68
C ASP A 125 11.19 4.59 -10.57
N PHE A 126 10.46 3.50 -10.88
CA PHE A 126 9.02 3.43 -10.69
C PHE A 126 8.60 3.53 -9.23
N ILE A 127 9.29 2.82 -8.32
CA ILE A 127 9.03 2.91 -6.88
C ILE A 127 9.27 4.33 -6.40
N PHE A 128 10.39 4.95 -6.79
CA PHE A 128 10.68 6.34 -6.46
C PHE A 128 9.58 7.28 -6.96
N PHE A 129 9.11 7.08 -8.20
CA PHE A 129 8.00 7.83 -8.77
C PHE A 129 6.70 7.66 -7.97
N VAL A 130 6.33 6.43 -7.60
CA VAL A 130 5.11 6.13 -6.82
C VAL A 130 5.15 6.79 -5.44
N LEU A 131 6.31 6.76 -4.77
CA LEU A 131 6.52 7.40 -3.47
C LEU A 131 6.28 8.92 -3.50
N ARG A 132 6.44 9.58 -4.66
CA ARG A 132 6.13 11.02 -4.79
C ARG A 132 4.67 11.32 -4.44
N PHE A 133 3.74 10.44 -4.76
CA PHE A 133 2.32 10.65 -4.46
C PHE A 133 1.80 9.59 -3.51
N TRP A 134 2.65 9.16 -2.56
CA TRP A 134 2.36 8.12 -1.56
C TRP A 134 0.91 8.16 -1.03
N ASP A 135 0.45 9.34 -0.62
CA ASP A 135 -0.89 9.53 -0.03
C ASP A 135 -2.06 9.17 -0.98
N TYR A 136 -1.79 9.08 -2.29
CA TYR A 136 -2.72 8.81 -3.38
C TYR A 136 -2.37 7.55 -4.17
N VAL A 137 -1.44 6.71 -3.69
CA VAL A 137 -1.07 5.49 -4.40
C VAL A 137 -2.26 4.55 -4.44
N PRO A 138 -2.61 4.01 -5.63
CA PRO A 138 -3.70 3.05 -5.74
C PRO A 138 -3.42 1.76 -4.96
N PRO A 139 -4.42 1.17 -4.28
CA PRO A 139 -4.21 -0.04 -3.46
C PRO A 139 -3.52 -1.20 -4.19
N TYR A 140 -3.84 -1.41 -5.47
CA TYR A 140 -3.24 -2.49 -6.26
C TYR A 140 -1.73 -2.31 -6.51
N LEU A 141 -1.22 -1.06 -6.50
CA LEU A 141 0.22 -0.80 -6.58
C LEU A 141 0.89 -1.01 -5.23
N ILE A 142 0.22 -0.67 -4.14
CA ILE A 142 0.69 -0.96 -2.78
C ILE A 142 0.86 -2.48 -2.64
N GLU A 143 -0.18 -3.26 -2.93
CA GLU A 143 -0.12 -4.74 -2.86
C GLU A 143 1.02 -5.34 -3.70
N LYS A 144 1.35 -4.71 -4.84
CA LYS A 144 2.37 -5.22 -5.76
C LYS A 144 3.80 -4.80 -5.40
N HIS A 145 3.98 -3.61 -4.81
CA HIS A 145 5.31 -3.00 -4.59
C HIS A 145 5.62 -2.67 -3.13
N ALA A 146 4.72 -2.99 -2.19
CA ALA A 146 4.86 -2.74 -0.76
C ALA A 146 6.24 -3.16 -0.24
N ALA A 147 6.59 -4.45 -0.39
CA ALA A 147 7.88 -4.96 0.03
C ALA A 147 9.02 -4.18 -0.64
N SER A 148 8.97 -4.03 -1.95
CA SER A 148 10.02 -3.35 -2.71
C SER A 148 10.21 -1.88 -2.31
N ALA A 149 9.17 -1.19 -1.81
CA ALA A 149 9.28 0.18 -1.31
C ALA A 149 10.23 0.31 -0.11
N PHE A 150 10.35 -0.73 0.72
CA PHE A 150 11.27 -0.73 1.88
C PHE A 150 12.75 -0.78 1.50
N LEU A 151 13.09 -1.11 0.25
CA LEU A 151 14.45 -1.00 -0.27
C LEU A 151 14.87 0.46 -0.54
N ASN A 152 13.91 1.39 -0.57
CA ASN A 152 14.23 2.81 -0.71
C ASN A 152 14.70 3.38 0.63
N GLU A 153 15.96 3.80 0.71
CA GLU A 153 16.57 4.30 1.95
C GLU A 153 15.90 5.56 2.52
N ASP A 154 15.33 6.41 1.66
CA ASP A 154 14.60 7.60 2.11
C ASP A 154 13.28 7.22 2.76
N PHE A 155 12.56 6.27 2.16
CA PHE A 155 11.35 5.68 2.73
C PHE A 155 11.64 4.93 4.03
N LEU A 156 12.68 4.10 4.06
CA LEU A 156 13.09 3.36 5.24
C LEU A 156 13.49 4.30 6.39
N ARG A 157 14.22 5.39 6.08
CA ARG A 157 14.54 6.45 7.04
C ARG A 157 13.28 7.15 7.55
N ALA A 158 12.33 7.48 6.67
CA ALA A 158 11.05 8.07 7.06
C ALA A 158 10.28 7.17 8.04
N ILE A 159 10.23 5.86 7.76
CA ILE A 159 9.64 4.85 8.64
C ILE A 159 10.30 4.87 10.02
N ARG A 160 11.63 4.79 10.10
CA ARG A 160 12.37 4.82 11.38
C ARG A 160 12.05 6.05 12.24
N LEU A 161 11.88 7.21 11.61
CA LEU A 161 11.53 8.45 12.29
C LEU A 161 10.08 8.47 12.81
N LYS A 162 9.18 7.74 12.15
CA LYS A 162 7.73 7.76 12.42
C LYS A 162 7.23 6.57 13.22
N ILE A 163 8.03 5.51 13.38
CA ILE A 163 7.70 4.33 14.19
C ILE A 163 7.29 4.75 15.61
N LYS A 164 6.11 4.28 16.00
CA LYS A 164 5.54 4.37 17.35
C LYS A 164 5.03 3.01 17.77
N GLU A 165 5.29 2.61 19.01
CA GLU A 165 4.75 1.37 19.58
C GLU A 165 3.24 1.50 19.78
N LEU A 166 2.49 0.53 19.26
CA LEU A 166 1.11 0.29 19.65
C LEU A 166 1.18 -0.50 20.95
N ARG A 167 0.94 0.16 22.08
CA ARG A 167 1.11 -0.48 23.39
C ARG A 167 -0.09 -1.37 23.71
N PRO A 168 0.14 -2.61 24.21
CA PRO A 168 -0.93 -3.42 24.76
C PRO A 168 -1.43 -2.80 26.09
N PRO A 169 -2.70 -3.02 26.46
CA PRO A 169 -3.23 -2.58 27.75
C PRO A 169 -2.38 -3.10 28.91
N GLY A 170 -1.98 -2.24 29.84
CA GLY A 170 -1.28 -2.62 31.08
C GLY A 170 0.25 -2.66 31.01
N ARG A 171 0.87 -2.64 29.82
CA ARG A 171 2.33 -2.57 29.69
C ARG A 171 2.86 -1.16 30.00
N ARG A 172 3.86 -1.08 30.91
CA ARG A 172 4.43 0.20 31.37
C ARG A 172 5.66 0.64 30.58
N GLU A 173 6.60 -0.27 30.34
CA GLU A 173 7.88 0.07 29.71
C GLU A 173 7.77 -0.01 28.18
N PRO A 174 8.21 1.04 27.46
CA PRO A 174 8.22 1.03 26.01
C PRO A 174 9.32 0.10 25.48
N HIS A 175 9.02 -0.66 24.43
CA HIS A 175 10.02 -1.46 23.70
C HIS A 175 10.51 -0.70 22.47
N ARG A 176 11.82 -0.68 22.26
CA ARG A 176 12.40 -0.08 21.06
C ARG A 176 12.34 -1.10 19.91
N CYS A 177 11.66 -0.72 18.84
CA CYS A 177 11.57 -1.52 17.61
C CYS A 177 12.96 -1.79 17.03
N ALA A 178 13.24 -3.05 16.68
CA ALA A 178 14.52 -3.49 16.12
C ALA A 178 14.93 -2.67 14.88
N LEU A 179 13.96 -2.34 14.00
CA LEU A 179 14.22 -1.52 12.80
C LEU A 179 14.72 -0.10 13.14
N LYS A 180 14.30 0.44 14.30
CA LYS A 180 14.72 1.76 14.79
C LYS A 180 16.05 1.71 15.52
N GLU A 181 16.34 0.63 16.25
CA GLU A 181 17.62 0.46 16.93
C GLU A 181 18.79 0.33 15.94
N HIS A 182 18.60 -0.46 14.90
CA HIS A 182 19.57 -0.67 13.83
C HIS A 182 19.39 0.36 12.70
N SER A 183 19.40 1.64 13.06
CA SER A 183 19.21 2.75 12.11
C SER A 183 20.33 2.89 11.07
N ASP A 184 21.50 2.30 11.34
CA ASP A 184 22.70 2.25 10.49
C ASP A 184 22.66 1.12 9.44
N LYS A 185 21.69 0.21 9.55
CA LYS A 185 21.58 -0.95 8.66
C LYS A 185 20.63 -0.67 7.49
N SER A 186 20.91 -1.31 6.37
CA SER A 186 20.07 -1.31 5.17
C SER A 186 19.87 -2.75 4.72
N PHE A 187 18.87 -3.00 3.87
CA PHE A 187 18.68 -4.33 3.31
C PHE A 187 19.83 -4.68 2.38
N THR A 188 20.44 -5.85 2.58
CA THR A 188 21.55 -6.33 1.75
C THR A 188 21.08 -6.74 0.37
N ARG A 189 19.90 -7.35 0.30
CA ARG A 189 19.21 -7.78 -0.92
C ARG A 189 17.72 -8.00 -0.62
N LYS A 190 16.97 -8.19 -1.69
CA LYS A 190 15.59 -8.70 -1.65
C LYS A 190 15.56 -10.11 -2.18
N GLU A 191 14.80 -10.98 -1.52
CA GLU A 191 14.61 -12.36 -1.91
C GLU A 191 13.12 -12.64 -2.10
N VAL A 192 12.75 -13.09 -3.30
CA VAL A 192 11.34 -13.33 -3.66
C VAL A 192 11.03 -14.79 -3.36
N LEU A 193 10.09 -15.03 -2.44
CA LEU A 193 9.69 -16.37 -2.03
C LEU A 193 8.52 -16.85 -2.92
N PRO A 194 8.66 -17.97 -3.66
CA PRO A 194 7.54 -18.56 -4.39
C PRO A 194 6.51 -19.14 -3.42
N PRO A 195 5.29 -19.51 -3.85
CA PRO A 195 4.38 -20.29 -3.02
C PRO A 195 5.09 -21.52 -2.42
N PRO A 196 4.82 -21.91 -1.15
CA PRO A 196 5.51 -23.02 -0.50
C PRO A 196 5.44 -24.34 -1.28
N GLU A 197 4.34 -24.58 -2.01
CA GLU A 197 4.14 -25.79 -2.82
C GLU A 197 5.07 -25.85 -4.05
N ARG A 198 5.69 -24.72 -4.41
CA ARG A 198 6.64 -24.60 -5.53
C ARG A 198 8.08 -24.45 -5.04
N LEU A 199 8.32 -24.47 -3.74
CA LEU A 199 9.65 -24.39 -3.16
C LEU A 199 10.32 -25.77 -3.28
N SER A 200 11.43 -25.84 -4.02
CA SER A 200 12.18 -27.09 -4.19
C SER A 200 13.04 -27.43 -2.98
N ASP A 201 13.71 -26.42 -2.44
CA ASP A 201 14.65 -26.54 -1.33
C ASP A 201 14.35 -25.44 -0.30
N PRO A 202 14.40 -25.74 1.01
CA PRO A 202 14.32 -24.72 2.04
C PRO A 202 15.37 -23.62 1.86
N VAL A 203 14.98 -22.41 2.22
CA VAL A 203 15.79 -21.20 2.16
C VAL A 203 16.61 -21.05 3.44
N ALA A 204 17.87 -20.66 3.30
CA ALA A 204 18.68 -20.28 4.45
C ALA A 204 18.21 -18.93 5.02
N MET A 205 17.96 -18.89 6.32
CA MET A 205 17.55 -17.68 7.02
C MET A 205 18.75 -16.72 7.16
N ASP A 206 18.70 -15.59 6.46
CA ASP A 206 19.72 -14.53 6.50
C ASP A 206 19.18 -13.26 7.17
N HIS A 207 20.08 -12.49 7.79
CA HIS A 207 19.74 -11.23 8.44
C HIS A 207 19.78 -10.06 7.44
N TRP A 208 18.89 -9.09 7.62
CA TRP A 208 18.79 -7.91 6.75
C TRP A 208 18.56 -8.24 5.27
N VAL A 209 17.91 -9.37 5.02
CA VAL A 209 17.37 -9.75 3.71
C VAL A 209 15.87 -9.51 3.75
N LEU A 210 15.37 -8.73 2.79
CA LEU A 210 13.94 -8.50 2.66
C LEU A 210 13.30 -9.66 1.90
N TYR A 211 12.51 -10.47 2.59
CA TYR A 211 11.75 -11.56 2.00
C TYR A 211 10.39 -11.05 1.51
N GLU A 212 10.11 -11.26 0.22
CA GLU A 212 8.87 -10.86 -0.46
C GLU A 212 8.10 -12.10 -0.93
N PRO A 213 7.01 -12.50 -0.25
CA PRO A 213 6.19 -13.62 -0.67
C PRO A 213 5.43 -13.31 -1.97
N LYS A 214 5.69 -14.07 -3.03
CA LYS A 214 5.00 -13.97 -4.32
C LYS A 214 3.72 -14.80 -4.34
N VAL A 215 2.88 -14.58 -3.34
CA VAL A 215 1.59 -15.24 -3.15
C VAL A 215 0.52 -14.15 -3.04
N GLN A 216 -0.55 -14.26 -3.83
CA GLN A 216 -1.67 -13.33 -3.70
C GLN A 216 -2.32 -13.49 -2.33
N ASN A 217 -2.51 -12.39 -1.60
CA ASN A 217 -3.07 -12.37 -0.25
C ASN A 217 -2.25 -13.21 0.76
N PHE A 218 -0.92 -13.12 0.70
CA PHE A 218 -0.06 -13.79 1.68
C PHE A 218 -0.48 -13.44 3.13
N PRO A 219 -0.50 -14.41 4.06
CA PRO A 219 -0.97 -14.17 5.42
C PRO A 219 -0.13 -13.13 6.16
N LEU A 220 -0.80 -12.27 6.94
CA LEU A 220 -0.25 -11.26 7.87
C LEU A 220 0.62 -10.13 7.29
N VAL A 221 1.51 -10.37 6.33
CA VAL A 221 2.56 -9.41 5.94
C VAL A 221 2.65 -9.25 4.42
N ASP A 222 3.10 -8.08 3.97
CA ASP A 222 3.49 -7.84 2.57
C ASP A 222 4.96 -8.19 2.31
N GLY A 223 5.78 -8.18 3.37
CA GLY A 223 7.16 -8.62 3.37
C GLY A 223 7.69 -8.75 4.79
N PHE A 224 8.83 -9.40 4.99
CA PHE A 224 9.43 -9.55 6.32
C PHE A 224 10.95 -9.73 6.23
N PHE A 225 11.63 -9.58 7.35
CA PHE A 225 13.08 -9.78 7.44
C PHE A 225 13.49 -10.19 8.86
N PHE A 226 14.73 -10.67 8.99
CA PHE A 226 15.32 -11.05 10.26
C PHE A 226 16.40 -10.05 10.70
N VAL A 227 16.43 -9.75 11.99
CA VAL A 227 17.44 -8.90 12.62
C VAL A 227 18.29 -9.76 13.55
N ASP A 228 19.61 -9.70 13.33
CA ASP A 228 20.61 -10.30 14.21
C ASP A 228 20.69 -9.50 15.51
N SER A 229 19.86 -9.91 16.47
CA SER A 229 19.65 -9.31 17.79
C SER A 229 19.67 -10.43 18.83
N ASN A 230 19.74 -10.09 20.11
CA ASN A 230 19.62 -11.08 21.19
C ASN A 230 18.44 -10.70 22.11
N PRO A 231 17.29 -11.39 22.01
CA PRO A 231 16.99 -12.49 21.08
C PRO A 231 16.89 -12.05 19.61
N LYS A 232 17.01 -13.00 18.69
CA LYS A 232 16.83 -12.76 17.25
C LYS A 232 15.40 -12.29 16.99
N THR A 233 15.21 -11.38 16.04
CA THR A 233 13.90 -10.77 15.79
C THR A 233 13.42 -10.98 14.37
N LEU A 234 12.20 -11.50 14.19
CA LEU A 234 11.44 -11.43 12.94
C LEU A 234 10.66 -10.13 12.92
N VAL A 235 10.80 -9.35 11.85
CA VAL A 235 10.07 -8.11 11.63
C VAL A 235 9.15 -8.27 10.42
N GLY A 236 7.84 -8.32 10.67
CA GLY A 236 6.80 -8.29 9.67
C GLY A 236 6.47 -6.87 9.23
N LEU A 237 6.35 -6.65 7.93
CA LEU A 237 6.00 -5.37 7.33
C LEU A 237 4.62 -5.49 6.68
N ARG A 238 3.70 -4.60 7.05
CA ARG A 238 2.34 -4.58 6.50
C ARG A 238 1.93 -3.15 6.15
N MET A 239 1.50 -2.95 4.91
CA MET A 239 0.84 -1.74 4.47
C MET A 239 -0.63 -1.80 4.90
N ALA A 240 -1.05 -0.81 5.70
CA ALA A 240 -2.40 -0.77 6.25
C ALA A 240 -3.12 0.51 5.81
N ALA A 241 -4.17 0.36 4.99
CA ALA A 241 -5.05 1.48 4.61
C ALA A 241 -6.15 1.77 5.65
N ALA A 242 -6.44 0.81 6.54
CA ALA A 242 -7.54 0.90 7.51
C ALA A 242 -7.03 1.26 8.92
N GLY A 243 -7.85 1.94 9.72
CA GLY A 243 -7.51 2.29 11.12
C GLY A 243 -7.50 1.12 12.11
N GLY A 244 -7.75 -0.09 11.62
CA GLY A 244 -7.64 -1.34 12.36
C GLY A 244 -7.47 -2.50 11.39
N HIS A 245 -6.79 -3.54 11.84
CA HIS A 245 -6.60 -4.78 11.11
C HIS A 245 -7.18 -5.94 11.92
N HIS A 246 -8.19 -6.61 11.36
CA HIS A 246 -8.71 -7.84 11.93
C HIS A 246 -7.74 -8.97 11.61
N THR A 247 -6.94 -9.35 12.59
CA THR A 247 -6.10 -10.55 12.52
C THR A 247 -6.85 -11.70 13.17
N THR A 248 -6.89 -12.86 12.52
CA THR A 248 -7.49 -14.07 13.08
C THR A 248 -6.41 -15.09 13.41
N THR A 249 -6.70 -15.98 14.36
CA THR A 249 -5.79 -17.09 14.72
C THR A 249 -5.44 -17.94 13.50
N SER A 250 -6.39 -18.12 12.58
CA SER A 250 -6.19 -18.87 11.35
C SER A 250 -5.13 -18.25 10.43
N THR A 251 -5.10 -16.92 10.34
CA THR A 251 -4.12 -16.16 9.53
C THR A 251 -2.73 -16.22 10.16
N VAL A 252 -2.63 -16.11 11.48
CA VAL A 252 -1.35 -16.24 12.20
C VAL A 252 -0.77 -17.64 12.03
N ARG A 253 -1.61 -18.67 12.18
CA ARG A 253 -1.22 -20.07 11.97
C ARG A 253 -0.70 -20.31 10.54
N GLN A 254 -1.43 -19.85 9.53
CA GLN A 254 -1.03 -19.98 8.13
C GLN A 254 0.32 -19.30 7.86
N PHE A 255 0.55 -18.12 8.45
CA PHE A 255 1.85 -17.45 8.32
C PHE A 255 2.97 -18.30 8.93
N THR A 256 2.80 -18.83 10.14
CA THR A 256 3.79 -19.69 10.79
C THR A 256 4.04 -20.99 10.02
N GLU A 257 2.99 -21.62 9.47
CA GLU A 257 3.09 -22.78 8.58
C GLU A 257 3.90 -22.45 7.32
N CYS A 258 3.69 -21.28 6.70
CA CYS A 258 4.50 -20.81 5.58
C CYS A 258 5.97 -20.60 5.96
N LEU A 259 6.26 -19.98 7.11
CA LEU A 259 7.64 -19.79 7.58
C LEU A 259 8.34 -21.14 7.80
N ALA A 260 7.65 -22.11 8.40
CA ALA A 260 8.15 -23.46 8.60
C ALA A 260 8.45 -24.19 7.28
N ALA A 261 7.64 -23.94 6.25
CA ALA A 261 7.88 -24.50 4.92
C ALA A 261 9.03 -23.79 4.17
N TYR A 262 9.24 -22.49 4.41
CA TYR A 262 10.29 -21.72 3.75
C TYR A 262 11.67 -21.97 4.32
N PHE A 263 11.83 -22.03 5.64
CA PHE A 263 13.14 -21.98 6.27
C PHE A 263 13.55 -23.32 6.89
N ASP A 264 14.76 -23.76 6.57
CA ASP A 264 15.32 -24.96 7.18
C ASP A 264 15.53 -24.75 8.69
N GLY A 265 15.27 -25.79 9.49
CA GLY A 265 15.44 -25.73 10.94
C GLY A 265 14.52 -24.69 11.63
N TRP A 266 13.40 -24.30 11.02
CA TRP A 266 12.50 -23.28 11.57
C TRP A 266 12.08 -23.55 13.03
N GLU A 267 11.84 -24.81 13.40
CA GLU A 267 11.48 -25.18 14.77
C GLU A 267 12.57 -24.78 15.79
N GLU A 268 13.84 -24.93 15.44
CA GLU A 268 14.96 -24.52 16.30
C GLU A 268 15.14 -22.99 16.25
N LEU A 269 15.06 -22.40 15.06
CA LEU A 269 15.25 -20.96 14.86
C LEU A 269 14.20 -20.11 15.58
N SER A 270 12.97 -20.60 15.70
CA SER A 270 11.82 -19.84 16.22
C SER A 270 11.65 -19.90 17.73
N ARG A 271 12.28 -20.85 18.44
CA ARG A 271 12.07 -21.10 19.89
C ARG A 271 12.26 -19.87 20.78
N ASP A 272 13.32 -19.11 20.55
CA ASP A 272 13.66 -17.91 21.33
C ASP A 272 13.57 -16.63 20.48
N MET A 273 12.80 -16.67 19.38
CA MET A 273 12.70 -15.54 18.46
C MET A 273 11.67 -14.52 18.93
N SER A 274 12.04 -13.24 18.94
CA SER A 274 11.11 -12.13 19.11
C SER A 274 10.40 -11.79 17.81
N TRP A 275 9.15 -11.33 17.92
CA TRP A 275 8.32 -10.99 16.77
C TRP A 275 7.89 -9.54 16.85
N GLU A 276 8.11 -8.79 15.78
CA GLU A 276 7.64 -7.42 15.62
C GLU A 276 6.77 -7.30 14.36
N MET A 277 5.69 -6.53 14.45
CA MET A 277 4.83 -6.19 13.33
C MET A 277 4.83 -4.67 13.14
N ILE A 278 5.17 -4.19 11.95
CA ILE A 278 5.16 -2.77 11.60
C ILE A 278 4.06 -2.51 10.57
N TYR A 279 3.03 -1.79 11.01
CA TYR A 279 1.96 -1.29 10.15
C TYR A 279 2.36 0.07 9.57
N VAL A 280 2.56 0.13 8.25
CA VAL A 280 2.84 1.37 7.53
C VAL A 280 1.55 1.91 6.93
N GLN A 281 1.19 3.16 7.26
CA GLN A 281 -0.05 3.80 6.78
C GLN A 281 0.26 5.11 6.06
N HIS A 282 -0.69 5.59 5.26
CA HIS A 282 -0.66 7.00 4.83
C HIS A 282 -0.86 7.88 6.07
N ALA A 283 -0.19 9.02 6.13
CA ALA A 283 -0.32 9.95 7.27
C ALA A 283 -1.75 10.44 7.50
N ASP A 284 -2.54 10.53 6.43
CA ASP A 284 -3.93 10.99 6.45
C ASP A 284 -4.94 9.84 6.59
N SER A 285 -4.49 8.58 6.64
CA SER A 285 -5.36 7.45 6.97
C SER A 285 -5.88 7.60 8.40
N THR A 286 -7.03 6.97 8.71
CA THR A 286 -7.46 6.85 10.10
C THR A 286 -6.35 6.12 10.87
N PRO A 287 -5.72 6.77 11.86
CA PRO A 287 -4.56 6.18 12.50
C PRO A 287 -4.97 4.96 13.33
N MET A 288 -4.18 3.91 13.22
CA MET A 288 -4.23 2.81 14.17
C MET A 288 -3.75 3.31 15.54
N THR A 289 -4.66 3.45 16.49
CA THR A 289 -4.39 4.10 17.79
C THR A 289 -4.11 3.11 18.92
N GLY A 290 -4.46 1.84 18.74
CA GLY A 290 -4.36 0.81 19.77
C GLY A 290 -3.76 -0.48 19.27
N TRP A 291 -3.45 -1.37 20.21
CA TRP A 291 -3.04 -2.75 19.97
C TRP A 291 -4.03 -3.48 19.05
N GLN A 292 -3.52 -4.25 18.08
CA GLN A 292 -4.37 -5.10 17.24
C GLN A 292 -4.49 -6.48 17.87
N GLY A 293 -5.71 -6.82 18.30
CA GLY A 293 -6.02 -8.14 18.85
C GLY A 293 -5.99 -9.24 17.78
N CYS A 294 -6.01 -10.49 18.25
CA CYS A 294 -6.17 -11.68 17.41
C CYS A 294 -7.51 -12.34 17.74
N ASP A 295 -8.42 -12.36 16.77
CA ASP A 295 -9.74 -12.94 16.95
C ASP A 295 -9.66 -14.48 16.85
N VAL A 296 -10.17 -15.16 17.88
CA VAL A 296 -10.35 -16.61 17.89
C VAL A 296 -11.58 -16.95 17.05
N VAL A 297 -11.36 -17.49 15.85
CA VAL A 297 -12.42 -18.00 15.00
C VAL A 297 -12.48 -19.51 15.15
N ASP A 298 -13.59 -20.03 15.69
CA ASP A 298 -13.84 -21.46 15.77
C ASP A 298 -13.87 -22.02 14.32
N SER A 299 -12.87 -22.82 13.96
CA SER A 299 -12.76 -23.48 12.65
C SER A 299 -12.74 -25.00 12.84
N ASN A 300 -13.35 -25.73 11.91
CA ASN A 300 -13.55 -27.19 12.04
C ASN A 300 -12.24 -28.00 12.11
N ASN A 301 -11.11 -27.41 11.73
CA ASN A 301 -9.84 -28.11 11.58
C ASN A 301 -8.89 -27.93 12.77
N VAL A 302 -9.22 -27.08 13.74
CA VAL A 302 -8.30 -26.65 14.80
C VAL A 302 -9.00 -26.72 16.16
N SER A 303 -8.29 -27.21 17.17
CA SER A 303 -8.86 -27.27 18.52
C SER A 303 -9.05 -25.87 19.10
N ARG A 304 -10.02 -25.71 19.99
CA ARG A 304 -10.22 -24.43 20.71
C ARG A 304 -9.03 -24.06 21.59
N ALA A 305 -8.28 -25.05 22.06
CA ALA A 305 -7.07 -24.85 22.87
C ALA A 305 -5.95 -24.23 22.03
N GLU A 306 -5.65 -24.83 20.88
CA GLU A 306 -4.63 -24.34 19.95
C GLU A 306 -4.93 -22.91 19.46
N ASN A 307 -6.19 -22.60 19.14
CA ASN A 307 -6.57 -21.24 18.78
C ASN A 307 -6.32 -20.23 19.93
N ARG A 308 -6.52 -20.64 21.19
CA ARG A 308 -6.23 -19.77 22.34
C ARG A 308 -4.74 -19.58 22.55
N GLU A 309 -3.93 -20.61 22.31
CA GLU A 309 -2.46 -20.51 22.37
C GLU A 309 -1.93 -19.54 21.31
N ILE A 310 -2.44 -19.60 20.08
CA ILE A 310 -2.07 -18.66 19.01
C ILE A 310 -2.48 -17.22 19.35
N ALA A 311 -3.70 -17.04 19.90
CA ALA A 311 -4.16 -15.71 20.32
C ALA A 311 -3.32 -15.15 21.46
N ALA A 312 -2.96 -15.98 22.46
CA ALA A 312 -2.09 -15.60 23.57
C ALA A 312 -0.68 -15.23 23.08
N PHE A 313 -0.10 -16.05 22.20
CA PHE A 313 1.18 -15.75 21.55
C PHE A 313 1.15 -14.38 20.85
N TRP A 314 0.09 -14.10 20.07
CA TRP A 314 -0.05 -12.82 19.39
C TRP A 314 -0.16 -11.64 20.37
N GLU A 315 -0.85 -11.82 21.49
CA GLU A 315 -1.06 -10.76 22.49
C GLU A 315 0.16 -10.50 23.37
N GLU A 316 0.93 -11.54 23.70
CA GLU A 316 2.02 -11.48 24.68
C GLU A 316 3.39 -11.27 24.01
N GLU A 317 3.64 -11.98 22.90
CA GLU A 317 4.95 -12.11 22.27
C GLU A 317 5.15 -11.19 21.05
N VAL A 318 4.10 -10.92 20.27
CA VAL A 318 4.22 -10.12 19.03
C VAL A 318 4.12 -8.63 19.33
N ARG A 319 5.25 -7.92 19.32
CA ARG A 319 5.26 -6.44 19.47
C ARG A 319 4.70 -5.76 18.23
N GLN A 320 3.94 -4.69 18.41
CA GLN A 320 3.27 -4.01 17.30
C GLN A 320 3.64 -2.54 17.24
N TYR A 321 3.85 -2.05 16.02
CA TYR A 321 4.28 -0.70 15.73
C TYR A 321 3.47 -0.12 14.57
N ILE A 322 3.29 1.20 14.59
CA ILE A 322 2.74 1.96 13.49
C ILE A 322 3.77 2.97 12.97
N ALA A 323 3.86 3.10 11.65
CA ALA A 323 4.57 4.17 10.97
C ALA A 323 3.61 4.88 9.99
N ALA A 324 3.13 6.07 10.36
CA ALA A 324 2.30 6.90 9.50
C ALA A 324 3.20 7.82 8.65
N ILE A 325 3.25 7.56 7.34
CA ILE A 325 4.15 8.21 6.38
C ILE A 325 3.34 9.06 5.41
N SER A 326 3.79 10.29 5.20
CA SER A 326 3.27 11.16 4.13
C SER A 326 4.16 11.12 2.89
N SER A 327 3.67 11.61 1.75
CA SER A 327 4.53 11.79 0.57
C SER A 327 5.74 12.68 0.84
N ASP A 328 5.62 13.67 1.74
CA ASP A 328 6.72 14.58 2.08
C ASP A 328 7.80 13.91 2.93
N ASP A 329 7.38 12.98 3.80
CA ASP A 329 8.32 12.18 4.58
C ASP A 329 9.13 11.25 3.65
N ALA A 330 8.46 10.63 2.66
CA ALA A 330 9.08 9.73 1.69
C ALA A 330 10.05 10.43 0.70
N ARG A 331 9.95 11.76 0.55
CA ARG A 331 10.68 12.57 -0.44
C ARG A 331 11.93 13.26 0.07
N ARG A 332 12.24 13.23 1.37
CA ARG A 332 13.01 14.28 2.08
C ARG A 332 14.43 14.62 1.58
N ASN A 333 14.88 14.08 0.45
CA ASN A 333 16.07 14.51 -0.29
C ASN A 333 15.81 15.34 -1.57
N GLU A 334 14.57 15.66 -1.98
CA GLU A 334 14.34 16.59 -3.11
C GLU A 334 14.35 18.09 -2.69
N ALA A 335 14.83 18.44 -1.50
CA ALA A 335 14.98 19.83 -1.08
C ALA A 335 16.26 20.08 -0.26
N LEU A 336 17.32 20.50 -0.94
CA LEU A 336 17.93 21.83 -0.81
C LEU A 336 19.07 22.01 -1.82
#